data_AF-D4K7G6-F1
#
_entry.id   AF-D4K7G6-F1
#
_cell.length_a   1.000
_cell.length_b   1.000
_cell.length_c   1.000
_cell.angle_alpha   90.00
_cell.angle_beta   90.00
_cell.angle_gamma   90.00
#
_symmetry.space_group_name_H-M   'P 1'
#
loop_
_entity.id
_entity.type
_entity.pdbx_description
1 polymer ?
#
loop_
_entity_poly.entity_id
_entity_poly.type
_entity_poly.pdbx_seq_one_letter_code
_entity_poly.pdbx_strand_id
1 'polypeptide(L)'
;MVRFFLQPLSVRQMRLLCVSLLAGFALCGALQGLYWGRTQLDAGAALCADTLRLHIRAASDAVADQSAKLRVRDAVLSVMQQCPAQSAPEARAWVAGQLLQFQLAAQRALTAQGIRAPVRVYLVNMYFPARRYPTGQLPAGRYDAVRIDIGSGGGRNWWCVLYPGLCSFAQGGYALPAENDLVCGQYILRFRLVDWAHRLTTRRQTVLLAG
;
A
#
# COMPACT_ATOMS: atom_id res chain seq x y z
N MET A 1 -46.47 38.93 7.53
CA MET A 1 -45.41 38.08 6.94
C MET A 1 -45.91 36.90 6.10
N VAL A 2 -47.18 36.46 6.21
CA VAL A 2 -47.71 35.26 5.50
C VAL A 2 -48.17 35.55 4.05
N ARG A 3 -48.47 36.81 3.68
CA ARG A 3 -49.01 37.15 2.34
C ARG A 3 -48.03 36.98 1.17
N PHE A 4 -46.72 36.93 1.41
CA PHE A 4 -45.72 36.76 0.35
C PHE A 4 -45.72 35.34 -0.24
N PHE A 5 -46.20 34.35 0.51
CA PHE A 5 -46.24 32.95 0.09
C PHE A 5 -47.54 32.54 -0.65
N LEU A 6 -48.51 33.45 -0.79
CA LEU A 6 -49.85 33.15 -1.33
C LEU A 6 -50.07 33.66 -2.75
N GLN A 7 -49.07 34.28 -3.40
CA GLN A 7 -49.18 34.67 -4.80
C GLN A 7 -48.73 33.53 -5.73
N PRO A 8 -49.55 33.12 -6.72
CA PRO A 8 -49.17 32.08 -7.66
C PRO A 8 -47.96 32.54 -8.49
N LEU A 9 -46.92 31.71 -8.54
CA LEU A 9 -45.73 31.97 -9.34
C LEU A 9 -46.09 31.85 -10.83
N SER A 10 -45.60 32.80 -11.65
CA SER A 10 -45.69 32.65 -13.11
C SER A 10 -44.83 31.47 -13.59
N VAL A 11 -45.18 30.89 -14.73
CA VAL A 11 -44.42 29.78 -15.35
C VAL A 11 -42.93 30.13 -15.51
N ARG A 12 -42.60 31.39 -15.80
CA ARG A 12 -41.20 31.87 -15.92
C ARG A 12 -40.49 31.86 -14.56
N GLN A 13 -41.13 32.35 -13.51
CA GLN A 13 -40.58 32.33 -12.15
C GLN A 13 -40.40 30.90 -11.63
N MET A 14 -41.35 30.01 -11.91
CA MET A 14 -41.24 28.59 -11.57
C MET A 14 -40.05 27.92 -12.28
N ARG A 15 -39.88 28.16 -13.59
CA ARG A 15 -38.73 27.63 -14.34
C ARG A 15 -37.39 28.13 -13.79
N LEU A 16 -37.29 29.42 -13.48
CA LEU A 16 -36.08 30.00 -12.89
C LEU A 16 -35.77 29.38 -11.52
N LEU A 17 -36.79 29.17 -10.68
CA LEU A 17 -36.63 28.49 -9.40
C LEU A 17 -36.19 27.03 -9.57
N CYS A 18 -36.79 26.29 -10.49
CA CYS A 18 -36.37 24.91 -10.76
C CYS A 18 -34.92 24.85 -11.25
N VAL A 19 -34.52 25.74 -12.16
CA VAL A 19 -33.14 25.80 -12.67
C VAL A 19 -32.15 26.17 -11.55
N SER A 20 -32.48 27.13 -10.70
CA SER A 20 -31.59 27.51 -9.58
C SER A 20 -31.45 26.39 -8.55
N LEU A 21 -32.54 25.67 -8.24
CA LEU A 21 -32.49 24.49 -7.37
C LEU A 21 -31.65 23.37 -8.00
N LEU A 22 -31.84 23.07 -9.28
CA LEU A 22 -31.05 22.05 -9.99
C LEU A 22 -29.56 22.41 -10.03
N ALA A 23 -29.23 23.67 -10.32
CA ALA A 23 -27.86 24.15 -10.27
C ALA A 23 -27.26 24.07 -8.86
N GLY A 24 -28.05 24.42 -7.83
CA GLY A 24 -27.66 24.28 -6.43
C GLY A 24 -27.37 22.82 -6.04
N PHE A 25 -28.24 21.88 -6.43
CA PHE A 25 -28.02 20.45 -6.20
C PHE A 25 -26.79 19.93 -6.96
N ALA A 26 -26.61 20.31 -8.22
CA ALA A 26 -25.45 19.92 -9.01
C ALA A 26 -24.14 20.44 -8.40
N LEU A 27 -24.12 21.70 -7.98
CA LEU A 27 -22.97 22.31 -7.31
C LEU A 27 -22.69 21.62 -5.96
N CYS A 28 -23.72 21.37 -5.16
CA CYS A 28 -23.58 20.68 -3.88
C CYS A 28 -23.06 19.25 -4.07
N GLY A 29 -23.58 18.51 -5.05
CA GLY A 29 -23.11 17.18 -5.40
C GLY A 29 -21.66 17.18 -5.90
N ALA A 30 -21.28 18.16 -6.73
CA ALA A 30 -19.90 18.31 -7.18
C ALA A 30 -18.94 18.63 -6.02
N LEU A 31 -19.31 19.54 -5.13
CA LEU A 31 -18.50 19.89 -3.94
C LEU A 31 -18.36 18.71 -2.98
N GLN A 32 -19.44 17.98 -2.71
CA GLN A 32 -19.41 16.76 -1.90
C GLN A 32 -18.54 15.68 -2.55
N GLY A 33 -18.65 15.49 -3.87
CA GLY A 33 -17.81 14.55 -4.62
C GLY A 33 -16.33 14.90 -4.58
N LEU A 34 -15.98 16.19 -4.68
CA LEU A 34 -14.60 16.67 -4.56
C LEU A 34 -14.07 16.50 -3.13
N TYR A 35 -14.86 16.84 -2.12
CA TYR A 35 -14.47 16.68 -0.72
C TYR A 35 -14.25 15.22 -0.37
N TRP A 36 -15.18 14.33 -0.74
CA TRP A 36 -15.03 12.91 -0.54
C TRP A 36 -13.86 12.34 -1.35
N GLY A 37 -13.67 12.79 -2.60
CA GLY A 37 -12.49 12.42 -3.40
C GLY A 37 -11.17 12.74 -2.70
N ARG A 38 -11.07 13.90 -2.05
CA ARG A 38 -9.90 14.27 -1.25
C ARG A 38 -9.71 13.37 -0.03
N THR A 39 -10.75 13.12 0.76
CA THR A 39 -10.63 12.24 1.93
C THR A 39 -10.21 10.82 1.54
N GLN A 40 -10.62 10.34 0.37
CA GLN A 40 -10.17 9.04 -0.17
C GLN A 40 -8.69 9.02 -0.54
N LEU A 41 -8.15 10.13 -1.06
CA LEU A 41 -6.73 10.27 -1.37
C LEU A 41 -5.91 10.36 -0.08
N ASP A 42 -6.36 11.16 0.89
CA ASP A 42 -5.67 11.36 2.17
C ASP A 42 -5.62 10.07 2.98
N ALA A 43 -6.74 9.34 3.08
CA ALA A 43 -6.77 8.02 3.72
C ALA A 43 -5.85 7.02 3.02
N GLY A 44 -5.77 7.07 1.68
CA GLY A 44 -4.84 6.26 0.91
C GLY A 44 -3.38 6.58 1.19
N ALA A 45 -3.03 7.87 1.29
CA ALA A 45 -1.70 8.33 1.61
C ALA A 45 -1.29 7.96 3.04
N ALA A 46 -2.20 8.12 4.01
CA ALA A 46 -2.00 7.70 5.40
C ALA A 46 -1.70 6.19 5.47
N LEU A 47 -2.53 5.36 4.82
CA LEU A 47 -2.30 3.91 4.77
C LEU A 47 -0.96 3.55 4.12
N CYS A 48 -0.51 4.30 3.11
CA CYS A 48 0.82 4.09 2.51
C CYS A 48 1.96 4.47 3.46
N ALA A 49 1.80 5.54 4.22
CA ALA A 49 2.78 6.00 5.21
C ALA A 49 2.87 5.06 6.42
N ASP A 50 1.75 4.45 6.82
CA ASP A 50 1.66 3.51 7.94
C ASP A 50 2.01 2.06 7.57
N THR A 51 2.52 1.84 6.35
CA THR A 51 2.86 0.50 5.84
C THR A 51 4.30 0.42 5.36
N LEU A 52 5.08 -0.51 5.89
CA LEU A 52 6.39 -0.90 5.34
C LEU A 52 6.24 -2.18 4.51
N ARG A 53 6.61 -2.14 3.23
CA ARG A 53 6.44 -3.28 2.32
C ARG A 53 7.72 -4.11 2.16
N LEU A 54 7.56 -5.33 1.65
CA LEU A 54 8.65 -6.21 1.20
C LEU A 54 8.53 -6.45 -0.30
N HIS A 55 9.64 -6.34 -1.01
CA HIS A 55 9.75 -6.71 -2.42
C HIS A 55 10.99 -7.58 -2.64
N ILE A 56 10.79 -8.86 -2.97
CA ILE A 56 11.90 -9.76 -3.32
C ILE A 56 11.85 -10.08 -4.81
N ARG A 57 12.99 -9.92 -5.50
CA ARG A 57 13.18 -10.27 -6.91
C ARG A 57 14.13 -11.47 -7.00
N ALA A 58 13.63 -12.56 -7.57
CA ALA A 58 14.44 -13.75 -7.83
C ALA A 58 15.41 -13.51 -9.00
N ALA A 59 16.42 -14.36 -9.16
CA ALA A 59 17.33 -14.30 -10.30
C ALA A 59 16.60 -14.56 -11.62
N SER A 60 15.73 -15.58 -11.68
CA SER A 60 14.89 -15.89 -12.84
C SER A 60 13.51 -16.46 -12.45
N ASP A 61 12.72 -16.85 -13.45
CA ASP A 61 11.42 -17.52 -13.30
C ASP A 61 11.51 -19.04 -13.13
N ALA A 62 12.73 -19.61 -13.15
CA ALA A 62 12.93 -21.03 -12.90
C ALA A 62 12.41 -21.43 -11.51
N VAL A 63 11.85 -22.63 -11.41
CA VAL A 63 11.27 -23.14 -10.14
C VAL A 63 12.28 -23.08 -8.99
N ALA A 64 13.55 -23.40 -9.25
CA ALA A 64 14.61 -23.32 -8.24
C ALA A 64 14.79 -21.89 -7.68
N ASP A 65 14.84 -20.88 -8.55
CA ASP A 65 15.00 -19.48 -8.15
C ASP A 65 13.76 -18.94 -7.42
N GLN A 66 12.58 -19.39 -7.83
CA GLN A 66 11.33 -19.05 -7.17
C GLN A 66 11.25 -19.69 -5.78
N SER A 67 11.68 -20.93 -5.62
CA SER A 67 11.78 -21.61 -4.32
C SER A 67 12.82 -20.96 -3.40
N ALA A 68 13.99 -20.61 -3.94
CA ALA A 68 15.04 -19.89 -3.23
C ALA A 68 14.53 -18.53 -2.70
N LYS A 69 13.74 -17.81 -3.50
CA LYS A 69 13.07 -16.56 -3.08
C LYS A 69 12.14 -16.78 -1.88
N LEU A 70 11.40 -17.88 -1.82
CA LEU A 70 10.53 -18.19 -0.68
C LEU A 70 11.34 -18.47 0.60
N ARG A 71 12.49 -19.15 0.48
CA ARG A 71 13.41 -19.35 1.61
C ARG A 71 14.00 -18.03 2.12
N VAL A 72 14.41 -17.15 1.19
CA VAL A 72 14.88 -15.79 1.54
C VAL A 72 13.78 -15.00 2.24
N ARG A 73 12.54 -15.07 1.75
CA ARG A 73 11.38 -14.47 2.43
C ARG A 73 11.29 -14.94 3.88
N ASP A 74 11.31 -16.24 4.12
CA ASP A 74 11.14 -16.78 5.48
C ASP A 74 12.27 -16.32 6.42
N ALA A 75 13.52 -16.34 5.94
CA ALA A 75 14.67 -15.85 6.71
C ALA A 75 14.58 -14.34 7.03
N VAL A 76 14.16 -13.53 6.07
CA VAL A 76 13.95 -12.07 6.25
C VAL A 76 12.84 -11.79 7.24
N LEU A 77 11.73 -12.55 7.16
CA LEU A 77 10.62 -12.39 8.10
C LEU A 77 11.00 -12.81 9.52
N SER A 78 11.87 -13.81 9.68
CA SER A 78 12.41 -14.18 10.99
C SER A 78 13.25 -13.07 11.62
N VAL A 79 14.03 -12.32 10.81
CA VAL A 79 14.72 -11.11 11.30
C VAL A 79 13.69 -10.06 11.73
N MET A 80 12.66 -9.83 10.92
CA MET A 80 11.62 -8.83 11.20
C MET A 80 10.84 -9.10 12.50
N GLN A 81 10.68 -10.36 12.92
CA GLN A 81 10.03 -10.71 14.19
C GLN A 81 10.73 -10.13 15.43
N GLN A 82 12.00 -9.73 15.30
CA GLN A 82 12.78 -9.11 16.38
C GLN A 82 12.55 -7.59 16.45
N CYS A 83 11.78 -7.02 15.53
CA CYS A 83 11.53 -5.59 15.47
C CYS A 83 10.59 -5.18 16.63
N PRO A 84 11.03 -4.27 17.54
CA PRO A 84 10.20 -3.82 18.66
C PRO A 84 9.25 -2.66 18.28
N ALA A 85 9.22 -2.28 17.00
CA ALA A 85 8.55 -1.07 16.55
C ALA A 85 7.03 -1.13 16.76
N GLN A 86 6.49 -0.02 17.25
CA GLN A 86 5.05 0.14 17.47
C GLN A 86 4.41 1.08 16.45
N SER A 87 5.21 1.63 15.54
CA SER A 87 4.77 2.47 14.43
C SER A 87 5.56 2.20 13.15
N ALA A 88 4.99 2.56 11.99
CA ALA A 88 5.68 2.39 10.71
C ALA A 88 6.99 3.22 10.60
N PRO A 89 7.06 4.46 11.10
CA PRO A 89 8.31 5.22 11.14
C PRO A 89 9.40 4.53 11.98
N GLU A 90 9.04 3.98 13.15
CA GLU A 90 9.97 3.19 13.98
C GLU A 90 10.42 1.92 13.26
N ALA A 91 9.51 1.20 12.63
CA ALA A 91 9.82 -0.04 11.91
C ALA A 91 10.81 0.24 10.78
N ARG A 92 10.59 1.34 10.04
CA ARG A 92 11.49 1.80 8.99
C ARG A 92 12.87 2.18 9.52
N ALA A 93 12.94 2.91 10.64
CA ALA A 93 14.21 3.30 11.26
C ALA A 93 14.98 2.06 11.76
N TRP A 94 14.29 1.11 12.39
CA TRP A 94 14.88 -0.15 12.84
C TRP A 94 15.41 -0.96 11.65
N VAL A 95 14.62 -1.11 10.59
CA VAL A 95 15.02 -1.81 9.37
C VAL A 95 16.24 -1.15 8.72
N ALA A 96 16.31 0.17 8.67
CA ALA A 96 17.47 0.89 8.15
C ALA A 96 18.76 0.53 8.92
N GLY A 97 18.68 0.38 10.24
CA GLY A 97 19.80 -0.08 11.08
C GLY A 97 20.13 -1.57 10.95
N GLN A 98 19.20 -2.38 10.44
CA GLN A 98 19.33 -3.84 10.34
C GLN A 98 19.54 -4.36 8.91
N LEU A 99 19.72 -3.50 7.91
CA LEU A 99 19.86 -3.91 6.50
C LEU A 99 20.93 -4.99 6.28
N LEU A 100 22.06 -4.88 7.00
CA LEU A 100 23.11 -5.89 6.95
C LEU A 100 22.63 -7.25 7.48
N GLN A 101 21.86 -7.29 8.57
CA GLN A 101 21.31 -8.54 9.10
C GLN A 101 20.31 -9.16 8.13
N PHE A 102 19.47 -8.37 7.47
CA PHE A 102 18.59 -8.85 6.41
C PHE A 102 19.39 -9.46 5.25
N GLN A 103 20.47 -8.80 4.81
CA GLN A 103 21.32 -9.32 3.75
C GLN A 103 22.02 -10.63 4.15
N LEU A 104 22.55 -10.71 5.37
CA LEU A 104 23.18 -11.92 5.90
C LEU A 104 22.19 -13.07 6.03
N ALA A 105 20.98 -12.81 6.54
CA ALA A 105 19.93 -13.83 6.65
C ALA A 105 19.53 -14.38 5.27
N ALA A 106 19.32 -13.49 4.30
CA ALA A 106 19.02 -13.89 2.92
C ALA A 106 20.18 -14.70 2.30
N GLN A 107 21.42 -14.26 2.47
CA GLN A 107 22.60 -14.97 1.96
C GLN A 107 22.74 -16.35 2.59
N ARG A 108 22.56 -16.48 3.91
CA ARG A 108 22.60 -17.77 4.62
C ARG A 108 21.52 -18.73 4.11
N ALA A 109 20.31 -18.23 3.86
CA ALA A 109 19.21 -19.02 3.33
C ALA A 109 19.54 -19.61 1.94
N LEU A 110 20.22 -18.84 1.08
CA LEU A 110 20.68 -19.32 -0.23
C LEU A 110 21.84 -20.32 -0.11
N THR A 111 22.84 -20.01 0.72
CA THR A 111 24.01 -20.86 0.92
C THR A 111 23.62 -22.24 1.50
N ALA A 112 22.63 -22.30 2.38
CA ALA A 112 22.09 -23.55 2.91
C ALA A 112 21.46 -24.46 1.83
N GLN A 113 21.15 -23.93 0.65
CA GLN A 113 20.67 -24.67 -0.51
C GLN A 113 21.77 -24.89 -1.57
N GLY A 114 23.02 -24.58 -1.25
CA GLY A 114 24.13 -24.64 -2.20
C GLY A 114 24.11 -23.53 -3.27
N ILE A 115 23.25 -22.52 -3.11
CA ILE A 115 23.10 -21.43 -4.10
C ILE A 115 24.07 -20.30 -3.78
N ARG A 116 24.96 -20.01 -4.73
CA ARG A 116 25.91 -18.89 -4.65
C ARG A 116 25.46 -17.76 -5.56
N ALA A 117 24.44 -17.03 -5.14
CA ALA A 117 24.00 -15.80 -5.80
C ALA A 117 24.27 -14.59 -4.90
N PRO A 118 24.67 -13.43 -5.47
CA PRO A 118 24.77 -12.20 -4.70
C PRO A 118 23.37 -11.75 -4.27
N VAL A 119 23.26 -11.26 -3.04
CA VAL A 119 22.04 -10.64 -2.51
C VAL A 119 22.32 -9.18 -2.22
N ARG A 120 21.42 -8.31 -2.68
CA ARG A 120 21.46 -6.88 -2.38
C ARG A 120 20.16 -6.47 -1.70
N VAL A 121 20.28 -5.81 -0.55
CA VAL A 121 19.13 -5.38 0.26
C VAL A 121 19.12 -3.87 0.35
N TYR A 122 17.96 -3.28 0.11
CA TYR A 122 17.78 -1.83 0.10
C TYR A 122 16.52 -1.46 0.88
N LEU A 123 16.57 -0.32 1.56
CA LEU A 123 15.39 0.43 1.95
C LEU A 123 15.12 1.47 0.85
N VAL A 124 13.95 1.38 0.22
CA VAL A 124 13.59 2.22 -0.93
C VAL A 124 12.18 2.78 -0.78
N ASN A 125 11.92 3.92 -1.38
CA ASN A 125 10.57 4.38 -1.67
C ASN A 125 10.24 4.04 -3.13
N MET A 126 9.25 3.18 -3.37
CA MET A 126 8.90 2.73 -4.71
C MET A 126 7.41 2.50 -4.92
N TYR A 127 7.00 2.45 -6.19
CA TYR A 127 5.61 2.22 -6.55
C TYR A 127 5.21 0.75 -6.37
N PHE A 128 4.05 0.52 -5.76
CA PHE A 128 3.34 -0.75 -5.77
C PHE A 128 1.95 -0.57 -6.38
N PRO A 129 1.48 -1.51 -7.22
CA PRO A 129 0.10 -1.52 -7.63
C PRO A 129 -0.81 -1.95 -6.47
N ALA A 130 -2.10 -1.67 -6.61
CA ALA A 130 -3.09 -2.11 -5.66
C ALA A 130 -3.06 -3.64 -5.51
N ARG A 131 -3.10 -4.13 -4.27
CA ARG A 131 -2.99 -5.55 -3.95
C ARG A 131 -4.08 -5.94 -2.97
N ARG A 132 -4.82 -7.00 -3.32
CA ARG A 132 -5.81 -7.62 -2.44
C ARG A 132 -5.14 -8.67 -1.56
N TYR A 133 -5.46 -8.63 -0.29
CA TYR A 133 -5.14 -9.60 0.74
C TYR A 133 -6.45 -10.20 1.27
N PRO A 134 -6.42 -11.36 1.95
CA PRO A 134 -7.63 -11.92 2.55
C PRO A 134 -8.30 -10.96 3.54
N THR A 135 -7.50 -10.18 4.27
CA THR A 135 -7.95 -9.25 5.30
C THR A 135 -8.39 -7.89 4.77
N GLY A 136 -8.03 -7.53 3.53
CA GLY A 136 -8.32 -6.20 2.99
C GLY A 136 -7.61 -5.90 1.67
N GLN A 137 -7.58 -4.63 1.27
CA GLN A 137 -6.89 -4.20 0.05
C GLN A 137 -5.93 -3.05 0.36
N LEU A 138 -4.68 -3.21 -0.08
CA LEU A 138 -3.74 -2.09 -0.12
C LEU A 138 -3.88 -1.35 -1.45
N PRO A 139 -3.98 -0.01 -1.44
CA PRO A 139 -4.16 0.78 -2.64
C PRO A 139 -2.90 0.81 -3.51
N ALA A 140 -3.06 1.33 -4.73
CA ALA A 140 -1.91 1.67 -5.54
C ALA A 140 -1.24 2.93 -4.98
N GLY A 141 0.09 2.95 -4.91
CA GLY A 141 0.79 4.08 -4.30
C GLY A 141 2.30 3.88 -4.22
N ARG A 142 2.97 4.88 -3.65
CA ARG A 142 4.39 4.79 -3.30
C ARG A 142 4.50 4.40 -1.84
N TYR A 143 5.30 3.38 -1.58
CA TYR A 143 5.53 2.82 -0.25
C TYR A 143 7.01 2.80 0.04
N ASP A 144 7.36 2.99 1.31
CA ASP A 144 8.66 2.56 1.80
C ASP A 144 8.68 1.03 1.83
N ALA A 145 9.77 0.45 1.35
CA ALA A 145 9.88 -0.99 1.20
C ALA A 145 11.31 -1.48 1.37
N VAL A 146 11.44 -2.65 1.98
CA VAL A 146 12.66 -3.46 1.89
C VAL A 146 12.65 -4.17 0.54
N ARG A 147 13.57 -3.79 -0.33
CA ARG A 147 13.78 -4.46 -1.61
C ARG A 147 14.99 -5.38 -1.54
N ILE A 148 14.80 -6.63 -1.97
CA ILE A 148 15.85 -7.64 -1.99
C ILE A 148 15.97 -8.17 -3.41
N ASP A 149 17.13 -7.96 -4.01
CA ASP A 149 17.46 -8.48 -5.34
C ASP A 149 18.41 -9.67 -5.19
N ILE A 150 17.97 -10.83 -5.67
CA ILE A 150 18.77 -12.06 -5.72
C ILE A 150 19.36 -12.19 -7.12
N GLY A 151 20.69 -12.28 -7.22
CA GLY A 151 21.39 -12.36 -8.50
C GLY A 151 21.11 -11.16 -9.40
N SER A 152 20.65 -11.41 -10.62
CA SER A 152 20.25 -10.38 -11.60
C SER A 152 18.92 -9.70 -11.25
N GLY A 153 18.10 -10.29 -10.38
CA GLY A 153 16.76 -9.79 -10.05
C GLY A 153 15.76 -9.88 -11.22
N GLY A 154 16.03 -10.65 -12.27
CA GLY A 154 15.20 -10.71 -13.48
C GLY A 154 13.88 -11.48 -13.33
N GLY A 155 13.74 -12.28 -12.27
CA GLY A 155 12.58 -13.13 -12.05
C GLY A 155 11.37 -12.41 -11.46
N ARG A 156 10.26 -13.14 -11.38
CA ARG A 156 8.99 -12.68 -10.81
C ARG A 156 9.17 -12.09 -9.42
N ASN A 157 8.41 -11.03 -9.19
CA ASN A 157 8.34 -10.33 -7.92
C ASN A 157 7.64 -11.18 -6.86
N TRP A 158 8.05 -11.00 -5.61
CA TRP A 158 7.26 -11.34 -4.42
C TRP A 158 6.99 -10.07 -3.64
N TRP A 159 5.71 -9.76 -3.39
CA TRP A 159 5.30 -8.58 -2.66
C TRP A 159 4.58 -8.95 -1.38
N CYS A 160 4.91 -8.25 -0.30
CA CYS A 160 4.32 -8.48 1.00
C CYS A 160 4.38 -7.20 1.87
N VAL A 161 3.92 -7.27 3.11
CA VAL A 161 3.86 -6.16 4.08
C VAL A 161 4.61 -6.58 5.34
N LEU A 162 5.76 -5.95 5.61
CA LEU A 162 6.59 -6.21 6.79
C LEU A 162 5.99 -5.59 8.04
N TYR A 163 5.47 -4.38 7.90
CA TYR A 163 4.80 -3.67 8.99
C TYR A 163 3.50 -3.05 8.46
N PRO A 164 2.37 -3.24 9.16
CA PRO A 164 2.19 -4.25 10.22
C PRO A 164 2.40 -5.67 9.68
N GLY A 165 2.66 -6.66 10.54
CA GLY A 165 3.19 -8.00 10.21
C GLY A 165 2.33 -8.94 9.34
N LEU A 166 1.67 -8.45 8.28
CA LEU A 166 0.78 -9.27 7.43
C LEU A 166 1.52 -10.37 6.65
N CYS A 167 2.84 -10.31 6.56
CA CYS A 167 3.61 -11.42 5.99
C CYS A 167 3.60 -12.69 6.84
N SER A 168 3.23 -12.62 8.12
CA SER A 168 3.09 -13.79 9.01
C SER A 168 2.05 -14.79 8.47
N PHE A 169 1.00 -14.30 7.79
CA PHE A 169 0.00 -15.13 7.10
C PHE A 169 0.62 -16.03 6.03
N ALA A 170 1.70 -15.58 5.36
CA ALA A 170 2.36 -16.36 4.32
C ALA A 170 3.26 -17.48 4.87
N GLN A 171 3.55 -17.47 6.18
CA GLN A 171 4.22 -18.55 6.92
C GLN A 171 3.23 -19.47 7.67
N GLY A 172 1.92 -19.22 7.58
CA GLY A 172 0.88 -20.02 8.24
C GLY A 172 0.44 -19.51 9.62
N GLY A 173 0.91 -18.35 10.07
CA GLY A 173 0.45 -17.71 11.32
C GLY A 173 -0.60 -16.61 11.05
N TYR A 174 -1.68 -16.56 11.83
CA TYR A 174 -2.63 -15.45 11.75
C TYR A 174 -2.00 -14.18 12.32
N ALA A 175 -2.08 -13.03 11.62
CA ALA A 175 -1.72 -11.75 12.22
C ALA A 175 -2.66 -11.46 13.39
N LEU A 176 -2.12 -10.84 14.44
CA LEU A 176 -2.88 -10.52 15.63
C LEU A 176 -4.02 -9.55 15.28
N PRO A 177 -5.15 -9.56 16.02
CA PRO A 177 -6.25 -8.62 15.80
C PRO A 177 -5.78 -7.16 15.72
N ALA A 178 -4.87 -6.75 16.60
CA ALA A 178 -4.28 -5.40 16.57
C ALA A 178 -3.51 -5.08 15.27
N GLU A 179 -2.81 -6.05 14.68
CA GLU A 179 -2.10 -5.88 13.41
C GLU A 179 -3.07 -5.81 12.22
N ASN A 180 -4.19 -6.55 12.31
CA ASN A 180 -5.27 -6.44 11.33
C ASN A 180 -6.03 -5.12 11.48
N ASP A 181 -6.24 -4.63 12.70
CA ASP A 181 -6.95 -3.38 12.97
C ASP A 181 -6.21 -2.17 12.40
N LEU A 182 -4.86 -2.18 12.40
CA LEU A 182 -4.05 -1.16 11.72
C LEU A 182 -4.28 -1.10 10.21
N VAL A 183 -4.71 -2.18 9.57
CA VAL A 183 -4.96 -2.25 8.12
C VAL A 183 -6.46 -2.25 7.78
N CYS A 184 -7.30 -2.72 8.71
CA CYS A 184 -8.68 -3.17 8.45
C CYS A 184 -9.69 -2.68 9.51
N GLY A 185 -9.28 -1.93 10.54
CA GLY A 185 -10.14 -1.55 11.67
C GLY A 185 -11.40 -0.76 11.28
N GLN A 186 -11.42 -0.20 10.07
CA GLN A 186 -12.63 0.27 9.39
C GLN A 186 -12.55 -0.09 7.91
N TYR A 187 -13.59 -0.71 7.36
CA TYR A 187 -13.67 -0.96 5.93
C TYR A 187 -13.71 0.38 5.17
N ILE A 188 -12.59 0.81 4.60
CA ILE A 188 -12.54 2.00 3.76
C ILE A 188 -13.08 1.62 2.37
N LEU A 189 -14.34 1.96 2.11
CA LEU A 189 -14.94 1.84 0.78
C LEU A 189 -14.26 2.85 -0.16
N ARG A 190 -13.49 2.34 -1.14
CA ARG A 190 -12.80 3.15 -2.16
C ARG A 190 -13.34 2.92 -3.56
N PHE A 191 -13.40 3.98 -4.35
CA PHE A 191 -13.70 3.87 -5.78
C PHE A 191 -12.51 3.29 -6.55
N ARG A 192 -12.78 2.25 -7.35
CA ARG A 192 -11.78 1.70 -8.28
C ARG A 192 -11.23 2.72 -9.29
N LEU A 193 -11.99 3.77 -9.58
CA LEU A 193 -11.55 4.86 -10.45
C LEU A 193 -10.31 5.57 -9.88
N VAL A 194 -10.22 5.73 -8.56
CA VAL A 194 -9.07 6.37 -7.89
C VAL A 194 -7.81 5.51 -8.04
N ASP A 195 -7.92 4.20 -7.86
CA ASP A 195 -6.80 3.26 -8.10
C ASP A 195 -6.39 3.20 -9.57
N TRP A 196 -7.34 3.36 -10.49
CA TRP A 196 -7.06 3.47 -11.92
C TRP A 196 -6.29 4.76 -12.23
N ALA A 197 -6.73 5.90 -11.71
CA ALA A 197 -6.04 7.18 -11.88
C ALA A 197 -4.60 7.13 -11.34
N HIS A 198 -4.39 6.60 -10.12
CA HIS A 198 -3.05 6.43 -9.56
C HIS A 198 -2.14 5.51 -10.37
N ARG A 199 -2.70 4.48 -11.01
CA ARG A 199 -1.93 3.63 -11.93
C ARG A 199 -1.36 4.43 -13.10
N LEU A 200 -2.04 5.48 -13.55
CA LEU A 200 -1.59 6.29 -14.68
C LEU A 200 -0.70 7.47 -14.27
N THR A 201 -0.93 8.06 -13.09
CA THR A 201 -0.30 9.34 -12.72
C THR A 201 0.90 9.21 -11.78
N THR A 202 1.01 8.14 -10.98
CA THR A 202 2.07 8.04 -9.98
C THR A 202 3.45 7.75 -10.58
N ARG A 203 4.46 8.53 -10.16
CA ARG A 203 5.87 8.36 -10.58
C ARG A 203 6.39 6.95 -10.28
N ARG A 204 7.06 6.36 -11.27
CA ARG A 204 7.61 4.98 -11.22
C ARG A 204 9.07 4.89 -10.79
N GLN A 205 9.76 6.02 -10.67
CA GLN A 205 11.16 6.07 -10.24
C GLN A 205 11.31 5.59 -8.80
N THR A 206 12.22 4.66 -8.56
CA THR A 206 12.59 4.20 -7.22
C THR A 206 13.56 5.19 -6.59
N VAL A 207 13.31 5.58 -5.34
CA VAL A 207 14.23 6.40 -4.55
C VAL A 207 14.91 5.50 -3.53
N LEU A 208 16.24 5.48 -3.51
CA LEU A 208 17.00 4.78 -2.49
C LEU A 208 16.99 5.60 -1.20
N LEU A 209 16.58 5.00 -0.09
CA LEU A 209 16.57 5.63 1.23
C LEU A 209 17.81 5.19 2.03
N ALA A 210 18.16 3.90 1.96
CA ALA A 210 19.38 3.32 2.52
C ALA A 210 19.68 1.98 1.82
N GLY A 211 20.94 1.54 1.79
CA GLY A 211 21.35 0.24 1.27
C GLY A 211 22.76 0.22 0.72
#